data_AF-A0A2T3MHE2-F1
#
_entry.id   AF-A0A2T3MHE2-F1
#
_cell.length_a   1.000
_cell.length_b   1.000
_cell.length_c   1.000
_cell.angle_alpha   90.00
_cell.angle_beta   90.00
_cell.angle_gamma   90.00
#
_symmetry.space_group_name_H-M   'P 1'
#
loop_
_entity.id
_entity.type
_entity.pdbx_description
1 polymer ?
#
loop_
_entity_poly.entity_id
_entity_poly.type
_entity_poly.pdbx_seq_one_letter_code
_entity_poly.pdbx_strand_id
1 'polypeptide(L)'
;MKKITIAGFALAAFLLAGCNNADDHDINGSLTQVGVANDFYLNNAPAASIILSKDKSHFLTLSINSNSLHTLLTKKEAMNYNQNNPNIDASLNWNGHFIIDKNKPSGLVLRLESLNKENNTAKIHYTATLVSPKADTNKTIQLSDSFTLSDSNWQKIDKLYQQQQKLQAKQDSQNKETSN
;
A
#
# COMPACT_ATOMS: atom_id res chain seq x y z
N MET A 1 -13.40 -35.43 44.26
CA MET A 1 -12.28 -35.30 43.30
C MET A 1 -12.60 -36.10 42.05
N LYS A 2 -12.23 -35.56 40.86
CA LYS A 2 -12.20 -36.19 39.52
C LYS A 2 -13.57 -36.34 38.84
N LYS A 3 -13.82 -35.94 37.58
CA LYS A 3 -13.07 -35.23 36.53
C LYS A 3 -14.13 -34.61 35.60
N ILE A 4 -13.99 -33.34 35.21
CA ILE A 4 -14.81 -32.72 34.16
C ILE A 4 -14.08 -32.98 32.83
N THR A 5 -14.71 -33.73 31.94
CA THR A 5 -14.19 -33.97 30.58
C THR A 5 -14.77 -32.88 29.69
N ILE A 6 -13.93 -31.91 29.31
CA ILE A 6 -14.25 -30.89 28.31
C ILE A 6 -14.08 -31.55 26.94
N ALA A 7 -15.18 -31.93 26.31
CA ALA A 7 -15.18 -32.30 24.89
C ALA A 7 -15.07 -31.01 24.08
N GLY A 8 -13.84 -30.66 23.69
CA GLY A 8 -13.57 -29.59 22.75
C GLY A 8 -14.12 -29.97 21.37
N PHE A 9 -15.16 -29.28 20.93
CA PHE A 9 -15.53 -29.26 19.52
C PHE A 9 -14.43 -28.53 18.76
N ALA A 10 -13.51 -29.29 18.17
CA ALA A 10 -12.55 -28.79 17.20
C ALA A 10 -13.34 -28.24 16.00
N LEU A 11 -13.35 -26.92 15.87
CA LEU A 11 -13.89 -26.20 14.73
C LEU A 11 -13.00 -26.54 13.51
N ALA A 12 -13.42 -27.52 12.72
CA ALA A 12 -12.78 -27.87 11.47
C ALA A 12 -13.05 -26.77 10.43
N ALA A 13 -12.25 -25.71 10.49
CA ALA A 13 -12.12 -24.74 9.40
C ALA A 13 -10.78 -24.99 8.71
N PHE A 14 -10.72 -26.03 7.88
CA PHE A 14 -9.60 -26.21 6.96
C PHE A 14 -10.13 -26.17 5.52
N LEU A 15 -10.00 -24.95 4.98
CA LEU A 15 -9.47 -24.66 3.66
C LEU A 15 -10.05 -25.47 2.50
N LEU A 16 -11.07 -24.90 1.87
CA LEU A 16 -11.21 -24.97 0.41
C LEU A 16 -9.99 -24.27 -0.22
N ALA A 17 -8.84 -24.94 -0.16
CA ALA A 17 -7.75 -24.68 -1.11
C ALA A 17 -8.23 -25.21 -2.45
N GLY A 18 -9.06 -24.42 -3.13
CA GLY A 18 -9.22 -24.56 -4.56
C GLY A 18 -7.84 -24.33 -5.17
N CYS A 19 -7.21 -25.41 -5.62
CA CYS A 19 -6.04 -25.39 -6.49
C CYS A 19 -6.43 -24.73 -7.82
N ASN A 20 -6.59 -23.40 -7.81
CA ASN A 20 -6.30 -22.64 -9.01
C ASN A 20 -4.78 -22.59 -9.04
N ASN A 21 -4.19 -23.38 -9.92
CA ASN A 21 -2.83 -23.18 -10.36
C ASN A 21 -2.77 -21.73 -10.88
N ALA A 22 -2.36 -20.81 -10.00
CA ALA A 22 -1.85 -19.54 -10.42
C ALA A 22 -0.60 -19.92 -11.21
N ASP A 23 -0.72 -19.91 -12.54
CA ASP A 23 0.43 -19.71 -13.39
C ASP A 23 1.03 -18.37 -12.95
N ASP A 24 1.91 -18.40 -11.95
CA ASP A 24 2.74 -17.27 -11.53
C ASP A 24 3.67 -16.98 -12.70
N HIS A 25 3.14 -16.23 -13.66
CA HIS A 25 3.93 -15.58 -14.66
C HIS A 25 4.61 -14.41 -13.96
N ASP A 26 5.77 -14.65 -13.35
CA ASP A 26 6.66 -13.59 -12.92
C ASP A 26 6.98 -12.73 -14.15
N ILE A 27 6.40 -11.55 -14.22
CA ILE A 27 6.72 -10.65 -15.31
C ILE A 27 7.95 -9.84 -14.93
N ASN A 28 9.03 -10.05 -15.69
CA ASN A 28 10.29 -9.36 -15.48
C ASN A 28 10.21 -7.89 -15.90
N GLY A 29 10.44 -6.99 -14.95
CA GLY A 29 10.70 -5.58 -15.21
C GLY A 29 10.68 -4.73 -13.94
N SER A 30 11.78 -4.02 -13.69
CA SER A 30 11.86 -3.05 -12.60
C SER A 30 11.17 -1.75 -12.99
N LEU A 31 10.30 -1.24 -12.13
CA LEU A 31 9.73 0.10 -12.26
C LEU A 31 10.63 1.08 -11.53
N THR A 32 11.13 2.09 -12.23
CA THR A 32 11.98 3.13 -11.64
C THR A 32 11.15 4.34 -11.22
N GLN A 33 11.54 5.05 -10.16
CA GLN A 33 10.87 6.28 -9.77
C GLN A 33 11.05 7.34 -10.86
N VAL A 34 9.94 7.88 -11.37
CA VAL A 34 9.95 8.95 -12.37
C VAL A 34 9.39 10.27 -11.85
N GLY A 35 8.63 10.27 -10.75
CA GLY A 35 8.11 11.52 -10.20
C GLY A 35 7.41 11.40 -8.85
N VAL A 36 7.21 12.57 -8.23
CA VAL A 36 6.34 12.77 -7.06
C VAL A 36 5.48 14.01 -7.30
N ALA A 37 4.17 13.83 -7.22
CA ALA A 37 3.17 14.89 -7.17
C ALA A 37 2.61 15.01 -5.75
N ASN A 38 2.26 16.22 -5.33
CA ASN A 38 1.71 16.52 -4.01
C ASN A 38 0.69 17.67 -4.14
N ASP A 39 0.25 18.25 -3.03
CA ASP A 39 -0.70 19.38 -2.98
C ASP A 39 -2.12 19.03 -3.46
N PHE A 40 -2.56 17.80 -3.19
CA PHE A 40 -3.94 17.36 -3.37
C PHE A 40 -4.43 16.60 -2.13
N TYR A 41 -5.72 16.27 -2.12
CA TYR A 41 -6.36 15.54 -1.04
C TYR A 41 -6.85 14.17 -1.53
N LEU A 42 -6.66 13.14 -0.71
CA LEU A 42 -7.21 11.80 -0.90
C LEU A 42 -7.93 11.40 0.39
N ASN A 43 -9.21 11.04 0.28
CA ASN A 43 -10.09 10.74 1.41
C ASN A 43 -10.01 11.82 2.53
N ASN A 44 -10.19 13.08 2.12
CA ASN A 44 -10.21 14.26 2.99
C ASN A 44 -8.92 14.53 3.79
N ALA A 45 -7.78 13.95 3.39
CA ALA A 45 -6.48 14.23 3.98
C ALA A 45 -5.44 14.60 2.91
N PRO A 46 -4.46 15.46 3.24
CA PRO A 46 -3.36 15.79 2.32
C PRO A 46 -2.65 14.54 1.81
N ALA A 47 -2.28 14.52 0.54
CA ALA A 47 -1.73 13.34 -0.11
C ALA A 47 -0.61 13.66 -1.10
N ALA A 48 0.15 12.62 -1.44
CA ALA A 48 1.14 12.62 -2.51
C ALA A 48 0.97 11.39 -3.39
N SER A 49 1.32 11.54 -4.66
CA SER A 49 1.43 10.45 -5.63
C SER A 49 2.89 10.21 -5.97
N ILE A 50 3.31 8.95 -5.92
CA ILE A 50 4.58 8.46 -6.41
C ILE A 50 4.30 7.75 -7.73
N ILE A 51 5.05 8.14 -8.77
CA ILE A 51 4.93 7.53 -10.10
C ILE A 51 6.19 6.73 -10.35
N LEU A 52 6.03 5.44 -10.61
CA LEU A 52 7.08 4.54 -11.05
C LEU A 52 6.79 4.10 -12.49
N SER A 53 7.82 4.03 -13.32
CA SER A 53 7.68 3.61 -14.71
C SER A 53 8.94 2.91 -15.21
N LYS A 54 8.72 1.94 -16.10
CA LYS A 54 9.74 1.39 -16.99
C LYS A 54 9.63 2.03 -18.38
N ASP A 55 8.41 2.20 -18.87
CA ASP A 55 8.06 2.91 -20.09
C ASP A 55 6.58 3.36 -20.06
N LYS A 56 6.05 3.86 -21.18
CA LYS A 56 4.68 4.39 -21.28
C LYS A 56 3.57 3.34 -21.07
N SER A 57 3.88 2.06 -21.23
CA SER A 57 2.93 0.95 -21.10
C SER A 57 3.08 0.19 -19.78
N HIS A 58 4.10 0.52 -18.99
CA HIS A 58 4.43 -0.13 -17.73
C HIS A 58 4.64 0.93 -16.65
N PHE A 59 3.59 1.21 -15.88
CA PHE A 59 3.62 2.25 -14.87
C PHE A 59 2.77 1.88 -13.66
N LEU A 60 3.23 2.33 -12.49
CA LEU A 60 2.52 2.32 -11.22
C LEU A 60 2.35 3.76 -10.77
N THR A 61 1.11 4.16 -10.51
CA THR A 61 0.78 5.36 -9.75
C THR A 61 0.28 4.94 -8.38
N LEU A 62 0.97 5.39 -7.34
CA LEU A 62 0.63 5.18 -5.94
C LEU A 62 0.33 6.52 -5.31
N SER A 63 -0.92 6.77 -4.94
CA SER A 63 -1.31 7.90 -4.10
C SER A 63 -1.48 7.45 -2.65
N ILE A 64 -0.87 8.17 -1.72
CA ILE A 64 -0.96 7.88 -0.28
C ILE A 64 -1.23 9.18 0.47
N ASN A 65 -2.28 9.19 1.29
CA ASN A 65 -2.56 10.33 2.15
C ASN A 65 -1.72 10.29 3.43
N SER A 66 -1.75 11.40 4.17
CA SER A 66 -0.96 11.60 5.38
C SER A 66 -1.20 10.54 6.46
N ASN A 67 -2.41 9.99 6.58
CA ASN A 67 -2.75 8.96 7.57
C ASN A 67 -2.08 7.61 7.25
N SER A 68 -2.20 7.16 6.00
CA SER A 68 -1.54 5.92 5.58
C SER A 68 -0.04 6.09 5.45
N LEU A 69 0.46 7.28 5.10
CA LEU A 69 1.88 7.59 5.17
C LEU A 69 2.41 7.47 6.60
N HIS A 70 1.71 8.05 7.58
CA HIS A 70 2.07 7.87 9.00
C HIS A 70 2.12 6.39 9.39
N THR A 71 1.15 5.60 8.93
CA THR A 71 1.13 4.15 9.16
C THR A 71 2.35 3.46 8.54
N LEU A 72 2.69 3.77 7.29
CA LEU A 72 3.87 3.22 6.62
C LEU A 72 5.16 3.56 7.37
N LEU A 73 5.28 4.78 7.90
CA LEU A 73 6.51 5.22 8.58
C LEU A 73 6.65 4.66 10.01
N THR A 74 5.53 4.44 10.70
CA THR A 74 5.54 3.97 12.10
C THR A 74 5.44 2.45 12.22
N LYS A 75 4.57 1.82 11.44
CA LYS A 75 4.34 0.36 11.44
C LYS A 75 5.16 -0.36 10.37
N LYS A 76 5.92 0.38 9.56
CA LYS A 76 6.74 -0.11 8.45
C LYS A 76 5.97 -0.80 7.32
N GLU A 77 4.64 -0.76 7.34
CA GLU A 77 3.81 -1.41 6.34
C GLU A 77 2.51 -0.64 6.12
N ALA A 78 2.06 -0.56 4.87
CA ALA A 78 0.75 -0.05 4.50
C ALA A 78 0.24 -0.81 3.27
N MET A 79 -1.06 -1.10 3.19
CA MET A 79 -1.62 -1.92 2.11
C MET A 79 -2.90 -1.33 1.54
N ASN A 80 -3.16 -1.65 0.29
CA ASN A 80 -4.40 -1.37 -0.43
C ASN A 80 -4.82 -2.58 -1.27
N TYR A 81 -5.11 -3.69 -0.60
CA TYR A 81 -5.63 -4.89 -1.24
C TYR A 81 -7.14 -4.74 -1.52
N ASN A 82 -7.57 -5.16 -2.71
CA ASN A 82 -8.92 -4.95 -3.26
C ASN A 82 -9.40 -3.49 -3.26
N GLN A 83 -8.46 -2.53 -3.22
CA GLN A 83 -8.76 -1.11 -3.04
C GLN A 83 -9.62 -0.79 -1.79
N ASN A 84 -9.49 -1.59 -0.73
CA ASN A 84 -10.27 -1.43 0.50
C ASN A 84 -9.74 -0.35 1.45
N ASN A 85 -8.55 0.22 1.19
CA ASN A 85 -7.99 1.28 2.00
C ASN A 85 -8.22 2.63 1.32
N PRO A 86 -9.20 3.44 1.75
CA PRO A 86 -9.51 4.71 1.09
C PRO A 86 -8.39 5.76 1.20
N ASN A 87 -7.40 5.53 2.06
CA ASN A 87 -6.25 6.41 2.24
C ASN A 87 -5.10 6.14 1.27
N ILE A 88 -5.24 5.10 0.44
CA ILE A 88 -4.29 4.72 -0.58
C ILE A 88 -5.07 4.50 -1.87
N ASP A 89 -4.60 5.08 -2.96
CA ASP A 89 -5.08 4.75 -4.30
C ASP A 89 -3.89 4.21 -5.11
N ALA A 90 -4.11 3.13 -5.83
CA ALA A 90 -3.06 2.45 -6.57
C ALA A 90 -3.59 1.99 -7.92
N SER A 91 -2.94 2.45 -8.97
CA SER A 91 -3.18 2.02 -10.34
C SER A 91 -1.88 1.51 -10.92
N LEU A 92 -1.86 0.24 -11.33
CA LEU A 92 -0.75 -0.35 -12.04
C LEU A 92 -1.28 -0.91 -13.36
N ASN A 93 -0.63 -0.54 -14.45
CA ASN A 93 -0.90 -1.07 -15.77
C ASN A 93 0.35 -1.77 -16.31
N TRP A 94 0.20 -3.04 -16.68
CA TRP A 94 1.22 -3.82 -17.35
C TRP A 94 0.78 -4.21 -18.76
N ASN A 95 1.15 -3.39 -19.75
CA ASN A 95 0.79 -3.54 -21.17
C ASN A 95 -0.71 -3.66 -21.46
N GLY A 96 -1.57 -3.19 -20.57
CA GLY A 96 -3.03 -3.34 -20.63
C GLY A 96 -3.52 -4.77 -20.38
N HIS A 97 -2.61 -5.71 -20.08
CA HIS A 97 -2.92 -7.11 -19.87
C HIS A 97 -3.10 -7.48 -18.41
N PHE A 98 -2.50 -6.73 -17.49
CA PHE A 98 -2.65 -6.94 -16.06
C PHE A 98 -2.82 -5.60 -15.35
N ILE A 99 -3.80 -5.55 -14.46
CA ILE A 99 -4.21 -4.34 -13.73
C ILE A 99 -4.46 -4.62 -12.25
N ILE A 100 -4.50 -3.56 -11.44
CA ILE A 100 -5.18 -3.57 -10.13
C ILE A 100 -6.67 -3.34 -10.39
N ASP A 101 -7.53 -4.26 -9.98
CA ASP A 101 -8.98 -4.23 -10.13
C ASP A 101 -9.65 -4.38 -8.76
N LYS A 102 -10.47 -3.40 -8.36
CA LYS A 102 -11.20 -3.41 -7.08
C LYS A 102 -12.16 -4.59 -6.90
N ASN A 103 -12.61 -5.22 -8.00
CA ASN A 103 -13.59 -6.31 -7.95
C ASN A 103 -12.94 -7.70 -7.92
N LYS A 104 -11.60 -7.78 -8.03
CA LYS A 104 -10.85 -9.03 -8.03
C LYS A 104 -9.74 -8.98 -6.97
N PRO A 105 -9.30 -10.14 -6.42
CA PRO A 105 -8.16 -10.25 -5.51
C PRO A 105 -6.86 -9.65 -6.08
N SER A 106 -6.66 -8.35 -5.90
CA SER A 106 -5.55 -7.59 -6.49
C SER A 106 -5.29 -6.31 -5.68
N GLY A 107 -4.10 -5.73 -5.77
CA GLY A 107 -3.76 -4.53 -5.01
C GLY A 107 -2.29 -4.38 -4.75
N LEU A 108 -1.95 -3.61 -3.71
CA LEU A 108 -0.59 -3.22 -3.38
C LEU A 108 -0.30 -3.40 -1.89
N VAL A 109 0.88 -3.91 -1.57
CA VAL A 109 1.49 -3.87 -0.23
C VAL A 109 2.76 -3.03 -0.33
N LEU A 110 2.94 -2.12 0.63
CA LEU A 110 4.10 -1.25 0.76
C LEU A 110 4.80 -1.55 2.07
N ARG A 111 6.13 -1.63 2.02
CA ARG A 111 6.96 -1.81 3.20
C ARG A 111 8.09 -0.79 3.21
N LEU A 112 8.26 -0.10 4.34
CA LEU A 112 9.41 0.77 4.54
C LEU A 112 10.62 -0.12 4.85
N GLU A 113 11.59 -0.17 3.94
CA GLU A 113 12.83 -0.91 4.15
C GLU A 113 13.81 -0.11 4.99
N SER A 114 14.01 1.16 4.65
CA SER A 114 14.92 2.03 5.39
C SER A 114 14.54 3.50 5.27
N LEU A 115 14.88 4.25 6.32
CA LEU A 115 14.84 5.69 6.37
C LEU A 115 16.25 6.17 6.73
N ASN A 116 16.95 6.80 5.81
CA ASN A 116 18.26 7.36 6.06
C ASN A 116 18.12 8.86 6.35
N LYS A 117 18.41 9.23 7.60
CA LYS A 117 18.30 10.62 8.10
C LYS A 117 19.47 11.50 7.70
N GLU A 118 20.61 10.93 7.31
CA GLU A 118 21.80 11.69 6.92
C GLU A 118 21.65 12.26 5.51
N ASN A 119 21.08 11.47 4.61
CA ASN A 119 20.85 11.87 3.21
C ASN A 119 19.37 12.10 2.89
N ASN A 120 18.48 12.07 3.90
CA ASN A 120 17.04 12.28 3.77
C ASN A 120 16.40 11.40 2.68
N THR A 121 16.76 10.12 2.63
CA THR A 121 16.16 9.16 1.68
C THR A 121 15.27 8.15 2.38
N ALA A 122 14.25 7.68 1.66
CA ALA A 122 13.39 6.58 2.09
C ALA A 122 13.37 5.50 1.02
N LYS A 123 13.68 4.27 1.42
CA LYS A 123 13.58 3.09 0.55
C LYS A 123 12.30 2.32 0.87
N ILE A 124 11.45 2.16 -0.15
CA ILE A 124 10.14 1.53 -0.03
C ILE A 124 10.12 0.33 -0.96
N HIS A 125 9.81 -0.84 -0.40
CA HIS A 125 9.46 -2.03 -1.16
C HIS A 125 7.97 -2.00 -1.49
N TYR A 126 7.62 -2.40 -2.70
CA TYR A 126 6.25 -2.65 -3.08
C TYR A 126 6.08 -4.08 -3.57
N THR A 127 4.91 -4.63 -3.31
CA THR A 127 4.43 -5.88 -3.88
C THR A 127 3.04 -5.62 -4.44
N ALA A 128 2.89 -5.74 -5.76
CA ALA A 128 1.63 -5.56 -6.47
C ALA A 128 1.10 -6.92 -6.94
N THR A 129 -0.13 -7.23 -6.58
CA THR A 129 -0.87 -8.35 -7.16
C THR A 129 -1.77 -7.79 -8.25
N LEU A 130 -1.62 -8.29 -9.47
CA LEU A 130 -2.37 -7.86 -10.64
C LEU A 130 -3.19 -9.01 -11.21
N VAL A 131 -4.28 -8.66 -11.87
CA VAL A 131 -5.20 -9.59 -12.49
C VAL A 131 -5.37 -9.29 -13.96
N SER A 132 -5.64 -10.32 -14.76
CA SER A 132 -6.10 -10.11 -16.13
C SER A 132 -7.43 -9.34 -16.11
N PRO A 133 -7.60 -8.32 -16.97
CA PRO A 133 -8.85 -7.58 -17.06
C PRO A 133 -9.97 -8.47 -17.62
N LYS A 134 -9.64 -9.51 -18.38
CA LYS A 134 -10.64 -10.44 -18.92
C LYS A 134 -11.25 -11.26 -17.79
N ALA A 135 -12.58 -11.24 -17.69
CA ALA A 135 -13.33 -11.82 -16.56
C ALA A 135 -13.27 -13.35 -16.48
N ASP A 136 -13.03 -14.01 -17.61
CA ASP A 136 -12.93 -15.46 -17.76
C ASP A 136 -11.55 -16.03 -17.40
N THR A 137 -10.50 -15.21 -17.51
CA THR A 137 -9.14 -15.59 -17.15
C THR A 137 -8.83 -15.09 -15.74
N ASN A 138 -9.01 -15.90 -14.70
CA ASN A 138 -8.60 -15.58 -13.31
C ASN A 138 -7.06 -15.60 -13.14
N LYS A 139 -6.32 -15.17 -14.16
CA LYS A 139 -4.86 -15.12 -14.13
C LYS A 139 -4.41 -13.96 -13.25
N THR A 140 -3.57 -14.28 -12.28
CA THR A 140 -2.89 -13.33 -11.41
C THR A 140 -1.41 -13.32 -11.72
N ILE A 141 -0.77 -12.17 -11.52
CA ILE A 141 0.68 -12.05 -11.48
C ILE A 141 1.08 -11.23 -10.25
N GLN A 142 2.32 -11.40 -9.82
CA GLN A 142 2.91 -10.59 -8.79
C GLN A 142 4.08 -9.78 -9.36
N LEU A 143 4.17 -8.51 -8.99
CA LEU A 143 5.31 -7.64 -9.27
C LEU A 143 5.85 -7.12 -7.95
N SER A 144 7.13 -7.38 -7.67
CA SER A 144 7.75 -6.96 -6.41
C SER A 144 9.11 -6.32 -6.67
N ASP A 145 9.30 -5.11 -6.15
CA ASP A 145 10.58 -4.39 -6.27
C ASP A 145 10.67 -3.28 -5.21
N SER A 146 11.81 -2.59 -5.14
CA SER A 146 12.03 -1.46 -4.24
C SER A 146 12.45 -0.21 -4.99
N PHE A 147 11.97 0.94 -4.55
CA PHE A 147 12.41 2.25 -5.05
C PHE A 147 12.93 3.12 -3.91
N THR A 148 13.80 4.06 -4.24
CA THR A 148 14.34 5.03 -3.29
C THR A 148 13.87 6.42 -3.66
N LEU A 149 13.19 7.07 -2.71
CA LEU A 149 12.86 8.48 -2.79
C LEU A 149 14.13 9.29 -2.51
N SER A 150 14.58 10.08 -3.50
CA SER A 150 15.65 11.07 -3.32
C SER A 150 15.29 12.12 -2.28
N ASP A 151 16.28 12.84 -1.74
CA ASP A 151 16.06 13.92 -0.74
C ASP A 151 14.94 14.88 -1.16
N SER A 152 15.00 15.43 -2.38
CA SER A 152 13.98 16.37 -2.88
C SER A 152 12.57 15.78 -2.95
N ASN A 153 12.46 14.48 -3.23
CA ASN A 153 11.17 13.78 -3.31
C ASN A 153 10.67 13.34 -1.94
N TRP A 154 11.58 12.91 -1.07
CA TRP A 154 11.30 12.60 0.32
C TRP A 154 10.82 13.83 1.09
N GLN A 155 11.44 14.99 0.91
CA GLN A 155 11.01 16.24 1.53
C GLN A 155 9.56 16.62 1.19
N LYS A 156 9.10 16.35 -0.04
CA LYS A 156 7.69 16.59 -0.43
C LYS A 156 6.74 15.69 0.35
N ILE A 157 7.14 14.44 0.57
CA ILE A 157 6.34 13.43 1.27
C ILE A 157 6.38 13.65 2.79
N ASP A 158 7.56 13.92 3.37
CA ASP A 158 7.71 14.18 4.81
C ASP A 158 6.94 15.43 5.25
N LYS A 159 6.84 16.47 4.42
CA LYS A 159 6.00 17.65 4.70
C LYS A 159 4.55 17.28 5.02
N LEU A 160 3.98 16.28 4.33
CA LEU A 160 2.62 15.79 4.60
C LEU A 160 2.54 15.13 5.98
N TYR A 161 3.55 14.33 6.32
CA TYR A 161 3.66 13.67 7.62
C TYR A 161 3.78 14.69 8.77
N GLN A 162 4.61 15.73 8.60
CA GLN A 162 4.76 16.79 9.59
C GLN A 162 3.48 17.64 9.75
N GLN A 163 2.77 17.92 8.65
CA GLN A 163 1.48 18.63 8.72
C GLN A 163 0.44 17.84 9.51
N GLN A 164 0.35 16.52 9.31
CA GLN A 164 -0.58 15.66 10.04
C GLN A 164 -0.33 15.63 11.54
N GLN A 165 0.92 15.52 11.96
CA GLN A 165 1.28 15.56 13.38
C GLN A 165 0.86 16.88 14.03
N LYS A 166 1.02 18.01 13.32
CA LYS A 166 0.58 19.32 13.82
C LYS A 166 -0.94 19.42 13.94
N LEU A 167 -1.70 18.82 13.03
CA LEU A 167 -3.16 18.80 13.10
C LEU A 167 -3.66 17.96 14.29
N GLN A 168 -3.06 16.77 14.50
CA GLN A 168 -3.37 15.92 15.65
C GLN A 168 -3.09 16.61 16.98
N ALA A 169 -1.90 17.23 17.13
CA ALA A 169 -1.54 17.95 18.34
C ALA A 169 -2.51 19.10 18.67
N LYS A 170 -3.01 19.82 17.64
CA LYS A 170 -4.00 20.89 17.83
C LYS A 170 -5.36 20.35 18.30
N GLN A 171 -5.83 19.24 17.74
CA GLN A 171 -7.09 18.61 18.14
C GLN A 171 -7.01 18.10 19.58
N ASP A 172 -5.88 17.50 19.97
CA ASP A 172 -5.66 16.98 21.32
C ASP A 172 -5.64 18.10 22.37
N SER A 173 -5.04 19.26 22.04
CA SER A 173 -5.06 20.44 22.92
C SER A 173 -6.49 21.00 23.09
N GLN A 174 -7.26 21.11 22.01
CA GLN A 174 -8.63 21.63 22.06
C GLN A 174 -9.57 20.73 22.87
N ASN A 175 -9.46 19.41 22.70
CA ASN A 175 -10.30 18.46 23.44
C ASN A 175 -10.02 18.47 24.96
N LYS A 176 -8.77 18.73 25.36
CA LYS A 176 -8.40 18.89 26.78
C LYS A 176 -8.94 20.18 27.40
N GLU A 177 -9.05 21.26 26.64
CA GLU A 177 -9.63 22.53 27.12
C GLU A 177 -11.15 22.45 27.27
N THR A 178 -11.84 21.66 26.42
CA THR A 178 -13.30 21.48 26.50
C THR A 178 -13.77 20.43 27.51
N SER A 179 -12.85 19.67 28.10
CA SER A 179 -13.14 18.60 29.07
C SER A 179 -12.87 19.01 30.54
N ASN A 180 -12.47 20.26 30.76
CA ASN A 180 -12.28 20.89 32.08
C ASN A 180 -13.34 21.97 32.31
#